data_AF-A0A0E0ANR1-F1
#
_entry.id   AF-A0A0E0ANR1-F1
#
_cell.length_a   1.000
_cell.length_b   1.000
_cell.length_c   1.000
_cell.angle_alpha   90.00
_cell.angle_beta   90.00
_cell.angle_gamma   90.00
#
_symmetry.space_group_name_H-M   'P 1'
#
loop_
_entity.id
_entity.type
_entity.pdbx_description
1 polymer ?
#
loop_
_entity_poly.entity_id
_entity_poly.type
_entity_poly.pdbx_seq_one_letter_code
_entity_poly.pdbx_strand_id
1 'polypeptide(L)'
;MPSPERGDPAAARRVAVELELELPLGGAPPYPGAAPFDLEAAVCSHGLFMMAPNRWDPASRALVRPLRLAIDRAASVAVRVSRHPARPSDALLVSVLGAPGDALSPPDQTSILEQVRRMLRLDEEDGRAAAEFQAMHAVAREAGFGRIFRSPTLFEDMVKCILLCNCQWTRTLSMSTALCELQLELRSSSSTENFQSRTPPIRECKRKRSNKRNVRVKLETKFNKDKLVCLEDPNLATDTANLQTYENSFNLPSAASGTGNTSEVSLDHSELKLRNEPCLEDCGGDFPTPEELANLDEDFLAKRCNLGYRARRIVMLARSIVEGKICLQKLEEIRKMSVPTVEGLSTTPSTYDRLNEELSTISGFGPFTRANVLMCMGFFHMIPADTETIRHLKQFHKRASTISSVQKELDNIYGKYAPFQFLAYWCELWGFYNKQFGKISDMEPINYRIFTAKTIDY
;
A
#
# COMPACT_ATOMS: atom_id res chain seq x y z
N MET A 1 18.49 -55.02 31.28
CA MET A 1 17.53 -53.94 31.62
C MET A 1 18.19 -52.62 31.29
N PRO A 2 17.89 -52.00 30.14
CA PRO A 2 18.43 -50.69 29.81
C PRO A 2 17.59 -49.58 30.47
N SER A 3 18.28 -48.53 30.88
CA SER A 3 17.79 -47.34 31.57
C SER A 3 16.74 -46.54 30.78
N PRO A 4 15.80 -45.83 31.42
CA PRO A 4 14.83 -45.01 30.72
C PRO A 4 15.51 -43.76 30.15
N GLU A 5 15.31 -43.54 28.86
CA GLU A 5 15.76 -42.37 28.13
C GLU A 5 15.17 -41.10 28.76
N ARG A 6 16.08 -40.16 29.01
CA ARG A 6 15.79 -38.81 29.49
C ARG A 6 15.24 -38.03 28.29
N GLY A 7 13.93 -37.81 28.26
CA GLY A 7 13.26 -37.07 27.19
C GLY A 7 13.88 -35.69 26.98
N ASP A 8 14.11 -35.36 25.70
CA ASP A 8 14.58 -34.07 25.22
C ASP A 8 13.58 -32.94 25.59
N PRO A 9 13.99 -31.86 26.29
CA PRO A 9 13.12 -30.76 26.64
C PRO A 9 12.67 -29.90 25.45
N ALA A 10 13.17 -30.15 24.23
CA ALA A 10 12.90 -29.32 23.05
C ALA A 10 11.59 -29.65 22.30
N ALA A 11 10.88 -30.72 22.65
CA ALA A 11 9.71 -31.21 21.88
C ALA A 11 8.34 -30.77 22.40
N ALA A 12 8.26 -29.72 23.24
CA ALA A 12 6.98 -29.19 23.74
C ALA A 12 6.89 -27.65 23.60
N ARG A 13 7.08 -27.14 22.37
CA ARG A 13 6.67 -25.76 22.08
C ARG A 13 5.15 -25.78 21.86
N ARG A 14 4.44 -25.30 22.88
CA ARG A 14 2.98 -25.24 23.00
C ARG A 14 2.34 -24.79 21.68
N VAL A 15 1.40 -25.60 21.21
CA VAL A 15 0.41 -25.27 20.18
C VAL A 15 -0.08 -23.84 20.43
N ALA A 16 0.16 -22.93 19.49
CA ALA A 16 -0.59 -21.68 19.45
C ALA A 16 -2.06 -22.08 19.29
N VAL A 17 -2.90 -21.79 20.27
CA VAL A 17 -4.33 -22.01 20.09
C VAL A 17 -4.76 -21.06 18.98
N GLU A 18 -5.35 -21.63 17.93
CA GLU A 18 -5.84 -20.90 16.77
C GLU A 18 -7.37 -21.01 16.74
N LEU A 19 -8.04 -19.87 16.60
CA LEU A 19 -9.44 -19.85 16.21
C LEU A 19 -9.51 -19.82 14.69
N GLU A 20 -10.10 -20.85 14.08
CA GLU A 20 -10.30 -20.91 12.65
C GLU A 20 -11.68 -20.37 12.27
N LEU A 21 -11.69 -19.38 11.38
CA LEU A 21 -12.90 -18.83 10.77
C LEU A 21 -12.90 -19.17 9.28
N GLU A 22 -14.08 -19.30 8.71
CA GLU A 22 -14.25 -19.55 7.28
C GLU A 22 -14.80 -18.31 6.59
N LEU A 23 -14.17 -17.92 5.48
CA LEU A 23 -14.64 -16.85 4.62
C LEU A 23 -15.12 -17.42 3.28
N PRO A 24 -16.44 -17.51 3.05
CA PRO A 24 -16.97 -17.96 1.77
C PRO A 24 -16.59 -17.01 0.63
N LEU A 25 -16.19 -17.57 -0.51
CA LEU A 25 -15.78 -16.83 -1.72
C LEU A 25 -16.97 -16.40 -2.60
N GLY A 26 -18.19 -16.82 -2.26
CA GLY A 26 -19.37 -16.67 -3.11
C GLY A 26 -19.40 -17.75 -4.20
N GLY A 27 -20.60 -18.13 -4.65
CA GLY A 27 -20.83 -19.28 -5.53
C GLY A 27 -20.20 -19.21 -6.93
N ALA A 28 -20.63 -20.12 -7.81
CA ALA A 28 -20.04 -20.42 -9.12
C ALA A 28 -19.57 -19.18 -9.92
N PRO A 29 -18.50 -19.32 -10.73
CA PRO A 29 -17.91 -18.22 -11.47
C PRO A 29 -18.96 -17.39 -12.23
N PRO A 30 -18.78 -16.06 -12.33
CA PRO A 30 -19.82 -15.16 -12.86
C PRO A 30 -20.20 -15.45 -14.33
N TYR A 31 -19.36 -16.19 -15.06
CA TYR A 31 -19.64 -16.69 -16.40
C TYR A 31 -18.85 -17.98 -16.70
N PRO A 32 -19.29 -18.80 -17.68
CA PRO A 32 -18.56 -20.00 -18.10
C PRO A 32 -17.12 -19.67 -18.53
N GLY A 33 -16.15 -20.34 -17.91
CA GLY A 33 -14.72 -20.15 -18.21
C GLY A 33 -14.03 -19.01 -17.44
N ALA A 34 -14.71 -18.31 -16.52
CA ALA A 34 -14.03 -17.44 -15.57
C ALA A 34 -13.12 -18.27 -14.65
N ALA A 35 -11.88 -17.81 -14.46
CA ALA A 35 -10.95 -18.45 -13.55
C ALA A 35 -11.50 -18.43 -12.11
N PRO A 36 -11.30 -19.51 -11.33
CA PRO A 36 -11.65 -19.50 -9.91
C PRO A 36 -10.86 -18.40 -9.18
N PHE A 37 -11.37 -17.99 -8.01
CA PHE A 37 -10.64 -17.04 -7.17
C PHE A 37 -9.28 -17.62 -6.77
N ASP A 38 -8.22 -16.83 -6.96
CA ASP A 38 -6.87 -17.17 -6.55
C ASP A 38 -6.40 -16.17 -5.48
N LEU A 39 -6.13 -16.67 -4.27
CA LEU A 39 -5.71 -15.84 -3.14
C LEU A 39 -4.38 -15.13 -3.40
N GLU A 40 -3.44 -15.83 -4.01
CA GLU A 40 -2.10 -15.32 -4.26
C GLU A 40 -2.14 -14.21 -5.30
N ALA A 41 -2.89 -14.42 -6.39
CA ALA A 41 -3.13 -13.39 -7.40
C ALA A 41 -3.87 -12.18 -6.81
N ALA A 42 -4.84 -12.39 -5.91
CA ALA A 42 -5.58 -11.31 -5.27
C ALA A 42 -4.69 -10.48 -4.33
N VAL A 43 -3.92 -11.13 -3.44
CA VAL A 43 -3.01 -10.45 -2.49
C VAL A 43 -1.85 -9.79 -3.23
N CYS A 44 -1.17 -10.53 -4.10
CA CYS A 44 0.03 -10.07 -4.81
C CYS A 44 -0.29 -9.35 -6.13
N SER A 45 -1.40 -8.62 -6.19
CA SER A 45 -1.87 -7.89 -7.38
C SER A 45 -1.31 -6.47 -7.50
N HIS A 46 -0.82 -5.89 -6.40
CA HIS A 46 -0.35 -4.50 -6.33
C HIS A 46 0.60 -4.30 -5.16
N GLY A 47 1.57 -3.38 -5.25
CA GLY A 47 2.60 -3.17 -4.21
C GLY A 47 2.10 -2.90 -2.77
N LEU A 48 0.80 -2.64 -2.54
CA LEU A 48 0.26 -2.39 -1.20
C LEU A 48 0.41 -3.60 -0.25
N PHE A 49 0.45 -4.83 -0.78
CA PHE A 49 0.66 -6.03 0.05
C PHE A 49 2.08 -6.09 0.64
N MET A 50 3.05 -5.42 0.02
CA MET A 50 4.43 -5.33 0.51
C MET A 50 4.58 -4.28 1.63
N MET A 51 3.61 -3.38 1.78
CA MET A 51 3.64 -2.33 2.79
C MET A 51 3.10 -2.87 4.12
N ALA A 52 3.85 -2.61 5.20
CA ALA A 52 3.41 -2.91 6.56
C ALA A 52 1.97 -2.39 6.83
N PRO A 53 1.17 -3.11 7.64
CA PRO A 53 1.56 -4.26 8.45
C PRO A 53 1.39 -5.62 7.74
N ASN A 54 1.20 -5.61 6.42
CA ASN A 54 1.05 -6.84 5.65
C ASN A 54 2.36 -7.63 5.62
N ARG A 55 2.26 -8.95 5.82
CA ARG A 55 3.33 -9.91 5.55
C ARG A 55 2.80 -11.04 4.69
N TRP A 56 3.32 -11.16 3.47
CA TRP A 56 3.06 -12.33 2.65
C TRP A 56 4.15 -13.37 2.92
N ASP A 57 3.73 -14.62 3.16
CA ASP A 57 4.61 -15.77 3.30
C ASP A 57 4.60 -16.57 1.99
N PRO A 58 5.67 -16.50 1.16
CA PRO A 58 5.76 -17.22 -0.10
C PRO A 58 5.70 -18.75 0.06
N ALA A 59 6.26 -19.30 1.14
CA ALA A 59 6.34 -20.74 1.34
C ALA A 59 4.96 -21.34 1.60
N SER A 60 4.17 -20.66 2.44
CA SER A 60 2.86 -21.14 2.84
C SER A 60 1.67 -20.50 2.09
N ARG A 61 1.95 -19.56 1.18
CA ARG A 61 0.95 -18.83 0.37
C ARG A 61 -0.14 -18.19 1.21
N ALA A 62 0.27 -17.54 2.29
CA ALA A 62 -0.63 -16.94 3.26
C ALA A 62 -0.28 -15.47 3.53
N LEU A 63 -1.31 -14.66 3.72
CA LEU A 63 -1.18 -13.30 4.22
C LEU A 63 -1.30 -13.32 5.74
N VAL A 64 -0.32 -12.77 6.44
CA VAL A 64 -0.35 -12.55 7.88
C VAL A 64 -0.35 -11.04 8.15
N ARG A 65 -1.29 -10.57 8.97
CA ARG A 65 -1.30 -9.19 9.46
C ARG A 65 -2.14 -9.06 10.73
N PRO A 66 -1.91 -8.03 11.56
CA PRO A 66 -2.88 -7.61 12.55
C PRO A 66 -4.17 -7.11 11.89
N LEU A 67 -5.31 -7.45 12.50
CA LEU A 67 -6.63 -6.92 12.18
C LEU A 67 -7.32 -6.43 13.46
N ARG A 68 -8.07 -5.34 13.33
CA ARG A 68 -8.65 -4.61 14.45
C ARG A 68 -9.96 -5.25 14.92
N LEU A 69 -10.19 -5.25 16.23
CA LEU A 69 -11.42 -5.77 16.82
C LEU A 69 -12.54 -4.72 16.75
N ALA A 70 -13.79 -5.18 16.74
CA ALA A 70 -14.96 -4.31 16.66
C ALA A 70 -15.28 -3.68 18.02
N ILE A 71 -15.18 -4.48 19.10
CA ILE A 71 -15.53 -4.07 20.46
C ILE A 71 -14.48 -3.11 21.01
N ASP A 72 -13.21 -3.52 21.00
CA ASP A 72 -12.09 -2.67 21.38
C ASP A 72 -11.32 -2.27 20.11
N ARG A 73 -11.59 -1.05 19.61
CA ARG A 73 -10.94 -0.51 18.41
C ARG A 73 -9.47 -0.15 18.61
N ALA A 74 -9.00 -0.09 19.86
CA ALA A 74 -7.56 0.00 20.10
C ALA A 74 -6.90 -1.39 19.97
N ALA A 75 -7.65 -2.48 20.11
CA ALA A 75 -7.16 -3.84 20.02
C ALA A 75 -7.09 -4.40 18.59
N SER A 76 -6.06 -5.21 18.39
CA SER A 76 -5.80 -5.94 17.15
C SER A 76 -5.30 -7.34 17.49
N VAL A 77 -5.64 -8.30 16.64
CA VAL A 77 -5.20 -9.70 16.72
C VAL A 77 -4.45 -10.07 15.44
N ALA A 78 -3.43 -10.92 15.55
CA ALA A 78 -2.73 -11.43 14.38
C ALA A 78 -3.63 -12.42 13.64
N VAL A 79 -3.84 -12.18 12.35
CA VAL A 79 -4.69 -13.01 11.48
C VAL A 79 -3.88 -13.53 10.32
N ARG A 80 -4.03 -14.82 10.04
CA ARG A 80 -3.47 -15.52 8.89
C ARG A 80 -4.59 -15.91 7.94
N VAL A 81 -4.47 -15.49 6.68
CA VAL A 81 -5.42 -15.79 5.60
C VAL A 81 -4.74 -16.70 4.60
N SER A 82 -5.32 -17.89 4.39
CA SER A 82 -4.80 -18.90 3.46
C SER A 82 -5.93 -19.54 2.65
N ARG A 83 -5.56 -20.34 1.64
CA ARG A 83 -6.53 -21.19 0.94
C ARG A 83 -7.06 -22.23 1.91
N HIS A 84 -8.37 -22.48 1.86
CA HIS A 84 -8.97 -23.51 2.70
C HIS A 84 -8.46 -24.90 2.28
N PRO A 85 -7.97 -25.74 3.21
CA PRO A 85 -7.32 -27.01 2.87
C PRO A 85 -8.29 -28.02 2.22
N ALA A 86 -9.53 -28.11 2.72
CA ALA A 86 -10.54 -29.02 2.18
C ALA A 86 -11.44 -28.44 1.06
N ARG A 87 -11.58 -27.11 0.96
CA ARG A 87 -12.51 -26.42 0.04
C ARG A 87 -11.86 -25.18 -0.60
N PRO A 88 -10.70 -25.35 -1.27
CA PRO A 88 -9.89 -24.22 -1.74
C PRO A 88 -10.60 -23.35 -2.80
N SER A 89 -11.65 -23.86 -3.45
CA SER A 89 -12.44 -23.12 -4.45
C SER A 89 -13.64 -22.38 -3.86
N ASP A 90 -14.09 -22.74 -2.65
CA ASP A 90 -15.36 -22.25 -2.09
C ASP A 90 -15.15 -21.30 -0.90
N ALA A 91 -14.03 -21.45 -0.19
CA ALA A 91 -13.74 -20.69 1.01
C ALA A 91 -12.24 -20.42 1.20
N LEU A 92 -11.96 -19.39 1.99
CA LEU A 92 -10.65 -19.13 2.57
C LEU A 92 -10.67 -19.52 4.06
N LEU A 93 -9.51 -19.96 4.55
CA LEU A 93 -9.28 -20.17 5.96
C LEU A 93 -8.69 -18.89 6.57
N VAL A 94 -9.31 -18.41 7.63
CA VAL A 94 -8.91 -17.22 8.38
C VAL A 94 -8.60 -17.65 9.82
N SER A 95 -7.32 -17.89 10.10
CA SER A 95 -6.86 -18.31 11.42
C SER A 95 -6.49 -17.10 12.27
N VAL A 96 -7.12 -16.95 13.42
CA VAL A 96 -6.75 -15.96 14.43
C VAL A 96 -5.72 -16.57 15.36
N LEU A 97 -4.54 -15.98 15.36
CA LEU A 97 -3.37 -16.56 15.98
C LEU A 97 -3.24 -16.10 17.43
N GLY A 98 -3.01 -17.03 18.35
CA GLY A 98 -2.79 -16.74 19.78
C GLY A 98 -4.06 -16.41 20.57
N ALA A 99 -5.24 -16.62 19.99
CA ALA A 99 -6.52 -16.50 20.68
C ALA A 99 -7.04 -17.89 21.07
N PRO A 100 -7.48 -18.13 22.33
CA PRO A 100 -8.26 -19.31 22.66
C PRO A 100 -9.49 -19.44 21.75
N GLY A 101 -9.88 -20.66 21.36
CA GLY A 101 -10.99 -20.90 20.41
C GLY A 101 -12.34 -20.25 20.78
N ASP A 102 -12.56 -19.94 22.05
CA ASP A 102 -13.78 -19.27 22.54
C ASP A 102 -13.59 -17.77 22.87
N ALA A 103 -12.40 -17.20 22.60
CA ALA A 103 -12.02 -15.89 23.13
C ALA A 103 -12.53 -14.69 22.32
N LEU A 104 -12.88 -14.86 21.05
CA LEU A 104 -13.35 -13.75 20.21
C LEU A 104 -14.87 -13.72 20.12
N SER A 105 -15.43 -12.56 20.42
CA SER A 105 -16.86 -12.32 20.34
C SER A 105 -17.37 -12.46 18.89
N PRO A 106 -18.64 -12.86 18.65
CA PRO A 106 -19.20 -12.92 17.30
C PRO A 106 -19.11 -11.59 16.50
N PRO A 107 -19.28 -10.40 17.11
CA PRO A 107 -19.01 -9.13 16.44
C PRO A 107 -17.56 -8.97 15.97
N ASP A 108 -16.58 -9.40 16.78
CA ASP A 108 -15.17 -9.33 16.40
C ASP A 108 -14.82 -10.30 15.28
N GLN A 109 -15.35 -11.54 15.32
CA GLN A 109 -15.19 -12.52 14.25
C GLN A 109 -15.74 -11.98 12.93
N THR A 110 -16.95 -11.40 12.97
CA THR A 110 -17.60 -10.79 11.80
C THR A 110 -16.76 -9.65 11.25
N SER A 111 -16.25 -8.76 12.12
CA SER A 111 -15.42 -7.64 11.72
C SER A 111 -14.08 -8.07 11.11
N ILE A 112 -13.46 -9.14 11.60
CA ILE A 112 -12.27 -9.73 11.00
C ILE A 112 -12.58 -10.23 9.58
N LEU A 113 -13.66 -11.00 9.41
CA LEU A 113 -14.07 -11.51 8.10
C LEU A 113 -14.44 -10.38 7.11
N GLU A 114 -15.06 -9.31 7.57
CA GLU A 114 -15.36 -8.11 6.77
C GLU A 114 -14.09 -7.38 6.32
N GLN A 115 -13.11 -7.23 7.21
CA GLN A 115 -11.81 -6.65 6.87
C GLN A 115 -11.08 -7.50 5.81
N VAL A 116 -11.06 -8.82 5.95
CA VAL A 116 -10.47 -9.74 4.94
C VAL A 116 -11.23 -9.65 3.61
N ARG A 117 -12.56 -9.68 3.64
CA ARG A 117 -13.41 -9.50 2.45
C ARG A 117 -13.12 -8.19 1.72
N ARG A 118 -12.94 -7.10 2.45
CA ARG A 118 -12.57 -5.79 1.88
C ARG A 118 -11.18 -5.83 1.23
N MET A 119 -10.17 -6.34 1.92
CA MET A 119 -8.79 -6.41 1.40
C MET A 119 -8.71 -7.17 0.07
N LEU A 120 -9.44 -8.28 -0.01
CA LEU A 120 -9.44 -9.21 -1.14
C LEU A 120 -10.49 -8.90 -2.22
N ARG A 121 -11.32 -7.86 -2.04
CA ARG A 121 -12.37 -7.47 -2.98
C ARG A 121 -13.34 -8.61 -3.31
N LEU A 122 -13.90 -9.17 -2.25
CA LEU A 122 -14.83 -10.30 -2.32
C LEU A 122 -16.31 -9.87 -2.24
N ASP A 123 -16.61 -8.58 -2.44
CA ASP A 123 -17.99 -8.13 -2.62
C ASP A 123 -18.47 -8.32 -4.06
N GLU A 124 -19.80 -8.32 -4.26
CA GLU A 124 -20.38 -8.57 -5.58
C GLU A 124 -20.05 -7.48 -6.60
N GLU A 125 -19.92 -6.23 -6.16
CA GLU A 125 -19.60 -5.07 -7.01
C GLU A 125 -18.19 -5.21 -7.59
N ASP A 126 -17.21 -5.52 -6.75
CA ASP A 126 -15.84 -5.81 -7.18
C ASP A 126 -15.78 -7.05 -8.08
N GLY A 127 -16.60 -8.08 -7.78
CA GLY A 127 -16.74 -9.27 -8.61
C GLY A 127 -17.24 -8.97 -10.03
N ARG A 128 -18.28 -8.14 -10.14
CA ARG A 128 -18.81 -7.66 -11.44
C ARG A 128 -17.78 -6.82 -12.18
N ALA A 129 -17.11 -5.89 -11.51
CA ALA A 129 -16.08 -5.05 -12.10
C ALA A 129 -14.90 -5.88 -12.67
N ALA A 130 -14.43 -6.89 -11.92
CA ALA A 130 -13.39 -7.79 -12.40
C ALA A 130 -13.84 -8.61 -13.62
N ALA A 131 -15.08 -9.11 -13.60
CA ALA A 131 -15.67 -9.85 -14.71
C ALA A 131 -15.80 -9.00 -15.99
N GLU A 132 -16.30 -7.78 -15.87
CA GLU A 132 -16.44 -6.83 -16.98
C GLU A 132 -15.06 -6.49 -17.60
N PHE A 133 -14.06 -6.23 -16.76
CA PHE A 133 -12.70 -5.99 -17.23
C PHE A 133 -12.10 -7.21 -17.96
N GLN A 134 -12.29 -8.42 -17.43
CA GLN A 134 -11.80 -9.65 -18.08
C GLN A 134 -12.52 -9.93 -19.40
N ALA A 135 -13.80 -9.57 -19.52
CA ALA A 135 -14.53 -9.69 -20.79
C ALA A 135 -13.89 -8.83 -21.90
N MET A 136 -13.36 -7.65 -21.57
CA MET A 136 -12.71 -6.75 -22.53
C MET A 136 -11.20 -6.91 -22.67
N HIS A 137 -10.52 -7.61 -21.75
CA HIS A 137 -9.06 -7.74 -21.73
C HIS A 137 -8.59 -9.20 -21.67
N ALA A 138 -8.33 -9.81 -22.84
CA ALA A 138 -8.02 -11.24 -22.98
C ALA A 138 -6.85 -11.72 -22.09
N VAL A 139 -5.74 -10.97 -22.05
CA VAL A 139 -4.57 -11.33 -21.20
C VAL A 139 -4.93 -11.33 -19.72
N ALA A 140 -5.81 -10.43 -19.29
CA ALA A 140 -6.24 -10.36 -17.89
C ALA A 140 -7.18 -11.52 -17.56
N ARG A 141 -8.07 -11.89 -18.49
CA ARG A 141 -8.94 -13.05 -18.38
C ARG A 141 -8.15 -14.35 -18.23
N GLU A 142 -7.15 -14.56 -19.09
CA GLU A 142 -6.29 -15.74 -19.05
C GLU A 142 -5.48 -15.82 -17.75
N ALA A 143 -5.05 -14.67 -17.22
CA ALA A 143 -4.32 -14.58 -15.96
C ALA A 143 -5.21 -14.53 -14.71
N GLY A 144 -6.54 -14.48 -14.84
CA GLY A 144 -7.46 -14.24 -13.72
C GLY A 144 -7.29 -12.87 -13.04
N PHE A 145 -6.62 -11.91 -13.69
CA PHE A 145 -6.31 -10.59 -13.14
C PHE A 145 -7.53 -9.65 -13.21
N GLY A 146 -7.66 -8.75 -12.23
CA GLY A 146 -8.76 -7.77 -12.19
C GLY A 146 -9.14 -7.30 -10.79
N ARG A 147 -8.71 -8.02 -9.75
CA ARG A 147 -8.82 -7.58 -8.35
C ARG A 147 -7.50 -6.95 -7.90
N ILE A 148 -7.59 -5.75 -7.33
CA ILE A 148 -6.43 -5.04 -6.77
C ILE A 148 -6.50 -5.08 -5.25
N PHE A 149 -5.45 -5.59 -4.62
CA PHE A 149 -5.33 -5.65 -3.17
C PHE A 149 -5.43 -4.25 -2.55
N ARG A 150 -6.18 -4.16 -1.45
CA ARG A 150 -6.37 -2.93 -0.68
C ARG A 150 -6.24 -3.20 0.81
N SER A 151 -6.19 -2.15 1.62
CA SER A 151 -6.08 -2.24 3.08
C SER A 151 -7.42 -2.68 3.71
N PRO A 152 -7.49 -3.01 5.01
CA PRO A 152 -8.75 -3.31 5.70
C PRO A 152 -9.58 -2.05 6.00
N THR A 153 -9.01 -0.84 5.89
CA THR A 153 -9.73 0.42 6.13
C THR A 153 -9.44 1.45 5.04
N LEU A 154 -10.40 2.36 4.82
CA LEU A 154 -10.21 3.48 3.88
C LEU A 154 -9.17 4.47 4.40
N PHE A 155 -9.03 4.61 5.72
CA PHE A 155 -8.00 5.45 6.31
C PHE A 155 -6.59 4.94 5.98
N GLU A 156 -6.34 3.65 6.16
CA GLU A 156 -5.05 3.03 5.80
C GLU A 156 -4.77 3.20 4.29
N ASP A 157 -5.77 2.98 3.43
CA ASP A 157 -5.65 3.24 1.98
C ASP A 157 -5.22 4.69 1.71
N MET A 158 -5.91 5.67 2.31
CA MET A 158 -5.63 7.10 2.15
C MET A 158 -4.22 7.48 2.62
N VAL A 159 -3.80 7.00 3.79
CA VAL A 159 -2.47 7.29 4.32
C VAL A 159 -1.40 6.65 3.44
N LYS A 160 -1.56 5.38 3.05
CA LYS A 160 -0.61 4.71 2.14
C LYS A 160 -0.51 5.44 0.80
N CYS A 161 -1.61 5.98 0.27
CA CYS A 161 -1.59 6.84 -0.93
C CYS A 161 -0.81 8.15 -0.73
N ILE A 162 -0.86 8.76 0.46
CA ILE A 162 -0.01 9.91 0.80
C ILE A 162 1.48 9.51 0.82
N LEU A 163 1.81 8.32 1.33
CA LEU A 163 3.18 7.83 1.40
C LEU A 163 3.80 7.63 0.00
N LEU A 164 3.01 7.20 -0.98
CA LEU A 164 3.45 7.01 -2.37
C LEU A 164 3.86 8.32 -3.07
N CYS A 165 3.27 9.45 -2.68
CA CYS A 165 3.47 10.72 -3.37
C CYS A 165 4.93 11.18 -3.30
N ASN A 166 5.59 11.46 -4.44
CA ASN A 166 6.96 11.99 -4.52
C ASN A 166 7.97 11.22 -3.63
N CYS A 167 7.91 9.89 -3.67
CA CYS A 167 8.69 9.04 -2.79
C CYS A 167 9.34 7.90 -3.58
N GLN A 168 10.54 7.48 -3.16
CA GLN A 168 11.11 6.21 -3.61
C GLN A 168 10.42 5.07 -2.87
N TRP A 169 10.29 3.92 -3.53
CA TRP A 169 9.60 2.76 -2.96
C TRP A 169 10.18 2.31 -1.61
N THR A 170 11.51 2.26 -1.49
CA THR A 170 12.21 1.92 -0.25
C THR A 170 11.81 2.83 0.92
N ARG A 171 11.70 4.13 0.67
CA ARG A 171 11.25 5.10 1.67
C ARG A 171 9.77 4.93 2.00
N THR A 172 8.92 4.59 1.02
CA THR A 172 7.51 4.28 1.26
C THR A 172 7.34 3.08 2.19
N LEU A 173 8.09 2.00 1.98
CA LEU A 173 8.10 0.82 2.86
C LEU A 173 8.54 1.18 4.28
N SER A 174 9.63 1.96 4.41
CA SER A 174 10.16 2.41 5.70
C SER A 174 9.16 3.30 6.46
N MET A 175 8.53 4.28 5.81
CA MET A 175 7.51 5.13 6.45
C MET A 175 6.29 4.32 6.91
N SER A 176 5.84 3.34 6.11
CA SER A 176 4.72 2.47 6.48
C SER A 176 5.06 1.60 7.69
N THR A 177 6.28 1.07 7.74
CA THR A 177 6.78 0.27 8.88
C THR A 177 6.85 1.12 10.14
N ALA A 178 7.44 2.32 10.05
CA ALA A 178 7.59 3.21 11.20
C ALA A 178 6.25 3.70 11.77
N LEU A 179 5.20 3.81 10.94
CA LEU A 179 3.84 4.09 11.41
C LEU A 179 3.28 2.93 12.25
N CYS A 180 3.50 1.69 11.82
CA CYS A 180 3.06 0.50 12.55
C CYS A 180 3.84 0.30 13.86
N GLU A 181 5.15 0.58 13.87
CA GLU A 181 5.94 0.59 15.10
C GLU A 181 5.45 1.65 16.09
N LEU A 182 5.19 2.87 15.62
CA LEU A 182 4.63 3.94 16.45
C LEU A 182 3.27 3.52 17.06
N GLN A 183 2.43 2.82 16.29
CA GLN A 183 1.16 2.32 16.81
C GLN A 183 1.36 1.39 18.02
N LEU A 184 2.33 0.48 17.95
CA LEU A 184 2.66 -0.42 19.05
C LEU A 184 3.17 0.34 20.29
N GLU A 185 3.98 1.38 20.09
CA GLU A 185 4.46 2.27 21.16
C GLU A 185 3.31 3.00 21.85
N LEU A 186 2.35 3.53 21.09
CA LEU A 186 1.17 4.23 21.62
C LEU A 186 0.30 3.31 22.47
N ARG A 187 0.12 2.04 22.06
CA ARG A 187 -0.63 1.03 22.84
C ARG A 187 0.08 0.59 24.13
N SER A 188 1.39 0.49 24.10
CA SER A 188 2.19 0.12 25.28
C SER A 188 2.19 1.25 26.32
N SER A 189 2.12 2.50 25.85
CA SER A 189 2.08 3.70 26.69
C SER A 189 0.70 3.94 27.33
N SER A 190 -0.39 3.46 26.73
CA SER A 190 -1.74 3.56 27.31
C SER A 190 -2.03 2.47 28.34
N SER A 191 -1.28 1.37 28.34
CA SER A 191 -1.37 0.27 29.31
C SER A 191 -0.46 0.45 30.54
N THR A 192 0.45 1.43 30.50
CA THR A 192 1.33 1.80 31.62
C THR A 192 1.08 3.27 31.97
N GLU A 193 0.34 3.55 33.05
CA GLU A 193 0.31 4.91 33.60
C GLU A 193 1.73 5.31 34.02
N ASN A 194 2.41 6.09 33.16
CA ASN A 194 3.33 7.20 33.47
C ASN A 194 4.16 7.57 32.22
N PHE A 195 3.53 8.17 31.20
CA PHE A 195 4.26 9.14 30.39
C PHE A 195 4.15 10.50 31.07
N GLN A 196 5.10 10.81 31.95
CA GLN A 196 5.29 12.17 32.43
C GLN A 196 5.61 13.04 31.20
N SER A 197 4.63 13.84 30.81
CA SER A 197 4.78 14.86 29.78
C SER A 197 5.94 15.77 30.14
N ARG A 198 7.08 15.61 29.46
CA ARG A 198 8.08 16.67 29.34
C ARG A 198 7.70 17.61 28.19
N THR A 199 6.45 18.06 28.18
CA THR A 199 6.01 19.18 27.37
C THR A 199 6.28 20.44 28.18
N PRO A 200 7.21 21.34 27.78
CA PRO A 200 7.27 22.65 28.40
C PRO A 200 5.92 23.34 28.16
N PRO A 201 5.37 24.06 29.15
CA PRO A 201 4.08 24.73 28.98
C PRO A 201 4.16 25.67 27.78
N ILE A 202 3.11 25.64 26.95
CA ILE A 202 2.90 26.57 25.84
C ILE A 202 3.08 27.98 26.40
N ARG A 203 4.20 28.62 26.07
CA ARG A 203 4.35 30.06 26.27
C ARG A 203 3.44 30.72 25.24
N GLU A 204 2.26 31.13 25.68
CA GLU A 204 1.49 32.15 24.97
C GLU A 204 2.40 33.35 24.73
N CYS A 205 2.85 33.54 23.50
CA CYS A 205 3.48 34.79 23.08
C CYS A 205 2.40 35.87 23.07
N LYS A 206 2.22 36.51 24.23
CA LYS A 206 1.40 37.71 24.41
C LYS A 206 1.85 38.75 23.38
N ARG A 207 0.96 39.05 22.42
CA ARG A 207 1.08 40.18 21.50
C ARG A 207 1.34 41.47 22.29
N LYS A 208 2.55 42.02 22.22
CA LYS A 208 2.82 43.39 22.65
C LYS A 208 2.30 44.35 21.59
N ARG A 209 1.21 45.05 21.91
CA ARG A 209 0.85 46.33 21.28
C ARG A 209 1.95 47.34 21.63
N SER A 210 2.62 47.92 20.63
CA SER A 210 3.27 49.21 20.78
C SER A 210 3.12 50.07 19.52
N ASN A 211 2.98 51.36 19.79
CA ASN A 211 2.50 52.46 18.95
C ASN A 211 3.11 52.63 17.54
N LYS A 212 2.23 53.15 16.68
CA LYS A 212 2.45 53.80 15.37
C LYS A 212 3.72 54.66 15.29
N ARG A 213 4.40 54.56 14.14
CA ARG A 213 4.84 55.74 13.38
C ARG A 213 4.62 55.52 11.88
N ASN A 214 3.99 56.53 11.28
CA ASN A 214 3.56 56.60 9.88
C ASN A 214 4.76 56.70 8.94
N VAL A 215 4.79 55.89 7.88
CA VAL A 215 5.30 56.35 6.57
C VAL A 215 4.32 55.87 5.50
N ARG A 216 3.81 56.84 4.74
CA ARG A 216 2.80 56.71 3.70
C ARG A 216 3.51 56.76 2.36
N VAL A 217 3.40 55.73 1.52
CA VAL A 217 3.42 55.89 0.06
C VAL A 217 2.45 54.90 -0.58
N LYS A 218 1.59 55.43 -1.44
CA LYS A 218 0.59 54.74 -2.27
C LYS A 218 1.28 53.88 -3.33
N LEU A 219 0.73 52.70 -3.64
CA LEU A 219 0.48 52.34 -5.04
C LEU A 219 -0.62 51.29 -5.18
N GLU A 220 -1.47 51.51 -6.17
CA GLU A 220 -2.69 50.80 -6.53
C GLU A 220 -2.43 49.52 -7.33
N THR A 221 -3.46 48.68 -7.40
CA THR A 221 -3.80 47.77 -8.51
C THR A 221 -2.85 46.61 -8.87
N LYS A 222 -3.26 45.38 -8.53
CA LYS A 222 -3.70 44.31 -9.47
C LYS A 222 -3.62 42.94 -8.78
N PHE A 223 -4.78 42.32 -8.54
CA PHE A 223 -4.86 40.87 -8.47
C PHE A 223 -4.60 40.32 -9.87
N ASN A 224 -3.55 39.52 -10.04
CA ASN A 224 -3.44 38.57 -11.15
C ASN A 224 -2.60 37.37 -10.73
N LYS A 225 -3.28 36.22 -10.61
CA LYS A 225 -2.94 34.89 -11.14
C LYS A 225 -1.45 34.60 -11.41
N ASP A 226 -0.85 33.75 -10.57
CA ASP A 226 0.35 32.94 -10.87
C ASP A 226 0.16 31.56 -10.18
N LYS A 227 -0.04 30.44 -10.90
CA LYS A 227 0.98 29.57 -11.52
C LYS A 227 2.23 29.43 -10.65
N LEU A 228 2.23 28.42 -9.77
CA LEU A 228 3.44 28.01 -9.07
C LEU A 228 4.25 27.07 -9.98
N VAL A 229 5.35 27.64 -10.47
CA VAL A 229 6.47 27.00 -11.16
C VAL A 229 7.29 26.19 -10.15
N CYS A 230 7.82 25.06 -10.61
CA CYS A 230 8.74 24.18 -9.90
C CYS A 230 9.98 24.95 -9.43
N LEU A 231 10.32 24.84 -8.15
CA LEU A 231 11.64 25.23 -7.65
C LEU A 231 12.56 24.01 -7.78
N GLU A 232 13.52 24.12 -8.69
CA GLU A 232 14.72 23.29 -8.74
C GLU A 232 15.70 23.78 -7.68
N ASP A 233 16.24 22.86 -6.88
CA ASP A 233 17.39 23.10 -6.01
C ASP A 233 18.68 22.94 -6.83
N PRO A 234 19.58 23.93 -6.88
CA PRO A 234 20.78 23.86 -7.70
C PRO A 234 21.92 23.23 -6.88
N ASN A 235 22.26 21.98 -7.19
CA ASN A 235 23.60 21.42 -6.95
C ASN A 235 23.78 20.16 -7.80
N LEU A 236 24.02 20.36 -9.10
CA LEU A 236 24.78 19.40 -9.89
C LEU A 236 25.62 20.17 -10.90
N ALA A 237 26.90 20.32 -10.57
CA ALA A 237 27.89 20.84 -11.48
C ALA A 237 28.00 19.91 -12.70
N THR A 238 27.88 20.54 -13.85
CA THR A 238 28.21 20.04 -15.18
C THR A 238 29.63 19.50 -15.25
N ASP A 239 29.80 18.35 -15.90
CA ASP A 239 30.91 18.15 -16.84
C ASP A 239 30.43 17.30 -18.00
N THR A 240 30.23 17.99 -19.12
CA THR A 240 29.98 17.42 -20.44
C THR A 240 31.32 17.46 -21.18
N ALA A 241 31.90 16.32 -21.50
CA ALA A 241 32.92 16.26 -22.56
C ALA A 241 33.00 14.88 -23.21
N ASN A 242 32.87 14.92 -24.54
CA ASN A 242 33.48 14.03 -25.53
C ASN A 242 32.76 12.72 -25.89
N LEU A 243 31.88 12.91 -26.88
CA LEU A 243 31.63 11.99 -27.98
C LEU A 243 32.94 11.63 -28.70
N GLN A 244 33.31 10.34 -28.75
CA GLN A 244 34.12 9.79 -29.84
C GLN A 244 33.66 8.36 -30.15
N THR A 245 33.23 8.20 -31.39
CA THR A 245 32.96 6.98 -32.14
C THR A 245 34.13 6.01 -32.14
N TYR A 246 33.89 4.70 -31.96
CA TYR A 246 34.64 3.64 -32.65
C TYR A 246 33.77 2.38 -32.81
N GLU A 247 33.62 1.95 -34.05
CA GLU A 247 33.06 0.66 -34.44
C GLU A 247 34.07 -0.48 -34.24
N ASN A 248 33.49 -1.69 -34.25
CA ASN A 248 34.04 -2.98 -34.70
C ASN A 248 34.87 -3.85 -33.75
N SER A 249 34.23 -4.98 -33.41
CA SER A 249 34.69 -6.36 -33.68
C SER A 249 36.04 -6.79 -33.13
N PHE A 250 36.05 -7.79 -32.24
CA PHE A 250 36.51 -9.17 -32.52
C PHE A 250 36.74 -9.99 -31.23
N ASN A 251 36.25 -11.23 -31.29
CA ASN A 251 36.80 -12.47 -30.76
C ASN A 251 37.06 -12.68 -29.25
N LEU A 252 36.38 -13.73 -28.77
CA LEU A 252 36.76 -14.64 -27.71
C LEU A 252 38.24 -15.09 -27.83
N PRO A 253 38.93 -15.35 -26.70
CA PRO A 253 39.52 -16.67 -26.57
C PRO A 253 39.33 -17.32 -25.19
N SER A 254 39.39 -18.64 -25.26
CA SER A 254 39.29 -19.64 -24.21
C SER A 254 40.48 -19.65 -23.23
N ALA A 255 40.14 -19.99 -21.98
CA ALA A 255 40.91 -20.60 -20.88
C ALA A 255 42.46 -20.67 -20.95
N ALA A 256 43.12 -20.15 -19.90
CA ALA A 256 44.04 -20.93 -19.06
C ALA A 256 44.38 -20.20 -17.74
N SER A 257 44.61 -21.04 -16.73
CA SER A 257 45.02 -20.82 -15.34
C SER A 257 46.08 -19.76 -15.03
N GLY A 258 45.90 -19.07 -13.89
CA GLY A 258 46.95 -18.29 -13.22
C GLY A 258 46.50 -17.78 -11.86
N THR A 259 46.94 -18.45 -10.81
CA THR A 259 46.73 -18.17 -9.38
C THR A 259 47.27 -16.80 -8.92
N GLY A 260 46.55 -16.11 -8.04
CA GLY A 260 47.06 -14.92 -7.33
C GLY A 260 46.07 -14.34 -6.31
N ASN A 261 46.24 -14.74 -5.05
CA ASN A 261 45.61 -14.30 -3.79
C ASN A 261 44.79 -12.99 -3.77
N THR A 262 43.56 -13.09 -3.27
CA THR A 262 42.82 -11.99 -2.64
C THR A 262 42.41 -12.40 -1.23
N SER A 263 42.63 -11.50 -0.28
CA SER A 263 42.40 -11.68 1.15
C SER A 263 40.91 -11.75 1.48
N GLU A 264 40.45 -12.92 1.94
CA GLU A 264 39.13 -13.10 2.54
C GLU A 264 39.10 -12.46 3.94
N VAL A 265 38.14 -11.56 4.15
CA VAL A 265 37.69 -11.16 5.49
C VAL A 265 36.45 -12.00 5.77
N SER A 266 36.57 -13.00 6.64
CA SER A 266 35.46 -13.85 7.05
C SER A 266 34.51 -13.06 7.95
N LEU A 267 33.24 -12.99 7.55
CA LEU A 267 32.15 -12.63 8.43
C LEU A 267 31.48 -13.92 8.87
N ASP A 268 31.52 -14.16 10.18
CA ASP A 268 31.05 -15.36 10.86
C ASP A 268 29.53 -15.52 10.71
N HIS A 269 29.11 -16.53 9.94
CA HIS A 269 27.72 -16.88 9.63
C HIS A 269 27.17 -17.99 10.54
N SER A 270 27.37 -17.90 11.86
CA SER A 270 27.10 -19.03 12.77
C SER A 270 26.03 -18.81 13.85
N GLU A 271 25.08 -17.87 13.70
CA GLU A 271 23.89 -17.80 14.60
C GLU A 271 22.51 -17.64 13.94
N LEU A 272 22.38 -17.75 12.61
CA LEU A 272 21.05 -17.82 11.96
C LEU A 272 20.61 -19.28 11.79
N LYS A 273 20.34 -19.95 12.90
CA LYS A 273 19.63 -21.25 12.89
C LYS A 273 18.18 -21.04 12.46
N LEU A 274 17.78 -21.81 11.45
CA LEU A 274 16.43 -21.95 10.91
C LEU A 274 15.33 -21.78 11.97
N ARG A 275 14.54 -20.72 11.84
CA ARG A 275 13.16 -20.66 12.36
C ARG A 275 12.23 -20.78 11.16
N ASN A 276 11.89 -22.02 10.78
CA ASN A 276 10.96 -22.32 9.67
C ASN A 276 9.48 -22.29 10.11
N GLU A 277 9.13 -21.53 11.14
CA GLU A 277 7.75 -21.32 11.57
C GLU A 277 7.59 -19.83 11.90
N PRO A 278 6.62 -19.11 11.30
CA PRO A 278 6.38 -17.71 11.61
C PRO A 278 5.91 -17.61 13.06
N CYS A 279 6.82 -17.22 13.94
CA CYS A 279 6.51 -17.06 15.35
C CYS A 279 5.58 -15.84 15.51
N LEU A 280 4.50 -16.01 16.28
CA LEU A 280 3.50 -14.98 16.60
C LEU A 280 4.11 -13.64 17.08
N GLU A 281 5.29 -13.72 17.69
CA GLU A 281 6.06 -12.61 18.27
C GLU A 281 6.63 -11.61 17.23
N ASP A 282 6.50 -11.87 15.93
CA ASP A 282 7.08 -11.04 14.85
C ASP A 282 6.04 -10.22 14.05
N CYS A 283 4.77 -10.27 14.48
CA CYS A 283 3.74 -9.36 14.01
C CYS A 283 3.92 -8.01 14.72
N GLY A 284 4.48 -7.02 14.00
CA GLY A 284 4.57 -5.64 14.49
C GLY A 284 3.19 -5.03 14.81
N GLY A 285 3.16 -3.76 15.23
CA GLY A 285 1.91 -3.05 15.48
C GLY A 285 0.98 -3.02 14.26
N ASP A 286 -0.31 -2.80 14.50
CA ASP A 286 -1.26 -2.54 13.42
C ASP A 286 -1.01 -1.16 12.81
N PHE A 287 -1.68 -0.85 11.70
CA PHE A 287 -1.66 0.49 11.16
C PHE A 287 -2.40 1.46 12.12
N PRO A 288 -1.85 2.67 12.41
CA PRO A 288 -2.48 3.62 13.31
C PRO A 288 -3.91 3.99 12.93
N THR A 289 -4.77 4.22 13.92
CA THR A 289 -6.11 4.79 13.71
C THR A 289 -6.07 6.32 13.55
N PRO A 290 -7.15 6.94 13.01
CA PRO A 290 -7.29 8.39 13.05
C PRO A 290 -7.18 8.96 14.47
N GLU A 291 -7.77 8.31 15.47
CA GLU A 291 -7.77 8.77 16.87
C GLU A 291 -6.36 8.76 17.47
N GLU A 292 -5.57 7.72 17.18
CA GLU A 292 -4.17 7.61 17.62
C GLU A 292 -3.31 8.73 17.01
N LEU A 293 -3.54 9.11 15.74
CA LEU A 293 -2.74 10.11 15.04
C LEU A 293 -3.23 11.56 15.25
N ALA A 294 -4.52 11.79 15.48
CA ALA A 294 -5.10 13.14 15.55
C ALA A 294 -4.52 13.98 16.69
N ASN A 295 -4.13 13.33 17.79
CA ASN A 295 -3.60 13.96 19.00
C ASN A 295 -2.08 14.19 18.96
N LEU A 296 -1.38 13.70 17.92
CA LEU A 296 0.05 13.85 17.82
C LEU A 296 0.46 15.23 17.30
N ASP A 297 1.66 15.64 17.70
CA ASP A 297 2.34 16.78 17.11
C ASP A 297 2.91 16.43 15.71
N GLU A 298 2.83 17.38 14.78
CA GLU A 298 3.22 17.18 13.39
C GLU A 298 4.73 16.97 13.25
N ASP A 299 5.54 17.71 14.01
CA ASP A 299 6.99 17.61 13.98
C ASP A 299 7.48 16.33 14.66
N PHE A 300 6.80 15.92 15.73
CA PHE A 300 7.03 14.61 16.36
C PHE A 300 6.80 13.48 15.35
N LEU A 301 5.63 13.45 14.72
CA LEU A 301 5.29 12.41 13.74
C LEU A 301 6.26 12.43 12.54
N ALA A 302 6.63 13.63 12.06
CA ALA A 302 7.59 13.80 10.98
C ALA A 302 8.95 13.17 11.30
N LYS A 303 9.45 13.39 12.52
CA LYS A 303 10.74 12.88 12.99
C LYS A 303 10.68 11.39 13.29
N ARG A 304 9.70 10.91 14.07
CA ARG A 304 9.59 9.52 14.49
C ARG A 304 9.39 8.55 13.32
N CYS A 305 8.63 8.95 12.30
CA CYS A 305 8.31 8.09 11.16
C CYS A 305 8.98 8.53 9.85
N ASN A 306 9.89 9.51 9.88
CA ASN A 306 10.61 10.04 8.71
C ASN A 306 9.70 10.51 7.54
N LEU A 307 8.53 11.05 7.89
CA LEU A 307 7.47 11.38 6.93
C LEU A 307 7.72 12.69 6.17
N GLY A 308 8.57 13.57 6.73
CA GLY A 308 8.77 14.93 6.22
C GLY A 308 7.44 15.70 6.12
N TYR A 309 7.21 16.40 5.01
CA TYR A 309 5.98 17.18 4.80
C TYR A 309 4.68 16.35 4.88
N ARG A 310 4.76 15.02 4.76
CA ARG A 310 3.58 14.13 4.79
C ARG A 310 2.97 14.05 6.18
N ALA A 311 3.76 14.24 7.24
CA ALA A 311 3.27 14.17 8.62
C ALA A 311 2.12 15.15 8.86
N ARG A 312 2.30 16.41 8.46
CA ARG A 312 1.24 17.44 8.53
C ARG A 312 -0.03 16.99 7.81
N ARG A 313 0.08 16.42 6.60
CA ARG A 313 -1.09 15.96 5.82
C ARG A 313 -1.82 14.82 6.53
N ILE A 314 -1.07 13.87 7.08
CA ILE A 314 -1.62 12.71 7.80
C ILE A 314 -2.32 13.16 9.08
N VAL A 315 -1.70 14.02 9.89
CA VAL A 315 -2.31 14.58 11.11
C VAL A 315 -3.55 15.39 10.79
N MET A 316 -3.51 16.25 9.75
CA MET A 316 -4.69 17.01 9.33
C MET A 316 -5.84 16.12 8.84
N LEU A 317 -5.54 15.06 8.11
CA LEU A 317 -6.53 14.06 7.68
C LEU A 317 -7.15 13.37 8.91
N ALA A 318 -6.32 12.88 9.82
CA ALA A 318 -6.75 12.22 11.05
C ALA A 318 -7.65 13.12 11.90
N ARG A 319 -7.24 14.38 12.15
CA ARG A 319 -8.06 15.38 12.86
C ARG A 319 -9.37 15.65 12.15
N SER A 320 -9.36 15.82 10.83
CA SER A 320 -10.59 16.07 10.06
C SER A 320 -11.58 14.92 10.13
N ILE A 321 -11.10 13.67 10.26
CA ILE A 321 -11.94 12.49 10.45
C ILE A 321 -12.50 12.46 11.89
N VAL A 322 -11.65 12.63 12.90
CA VAL A 322 -12.05 12.63 14.32
C VAL A 322 -13.04 13.76 14.64
N GLU A 323 -12.85 14.94 14.03
CA GLU A 323 -13.75 16.09 14.15
C GLU A 323 -15.03 15.95 13.32
N GLY A 324 -15.19 14.86 12.54
CA GLY A 324 -16.38 14.61 11.72
C GLY A 324 -16.48 15.45 10.44
N LYS A 325 -15.42 16.20 10.07
CA LYS A 325 -15.37 16.96 8.81
C LYS A 325 -15.27 16.05 7.59
N ILE A 326 -14.63 14.89 7.74
CA ILE A 326 -14.53 13.84 6.73
C ILE A 326 -15.16 12.58 7.32
N CYS A 327 -16.28 12.13 6.73
CA CYS A 327 -16.94 10.89 7.14
C CYS A 327 -16.53 9.75 6.21
N LEU A 328 -15.68 8.84 6.70
CA LEU A 328 -15.21 7.68 5.92
C LEU A 328 -16.36 6.72 5.58
N GLN A 329 -17.32 6.54 6.48
CA GLN A 329 -18.51 5.73 6.24
C GLN A 329 -19.32 6.29 5.08
N LYS A 330 -19.55 7.61 5.04
CA LYS A 330 -20.23 8.29 3.92
C LYS A 330 -19.54 8.00 2.58
N LEU A 331 -18.20 8.00 2.53
CA LEU A 331 -17.46 7.72 1.30
C LEU A 331 -17.63 6.26 0.84
N GLU A 332 -17.54 5.30 1.76
CA GLU A 332 -17.80 3.87 1.46
C GLU A 332 -19.28 3.61 1.13
N GLU A 333 -20.22 4.38 1.68
CA GLU A 333 -21.64 4.33 1.33
C GLU A 333 -21.90 4.87 -0.07
N ILE A 334 -21.30 6.01 -0.44
CA ILE A 334 -21.39 6.54 -1.81
C ILE A 334 -20.88 5.50 -2.81
N ARG A 335 -19.79 4.78 -2.50
CA ARG A 335 -19.30 3.67 -3.33
C ARG A 335 -20.39 2.62 -3.57
N LYS A 336 -21.10 2.19 -2.51
CA LYS A 336 -22.14 1.15 -2.57
C LYS A 336 -23.46 1.63 -3.19
N MET A 337 -23.69 2.94 -3.25
CA MET A 337 -24.85 3.52 -3.92
C MET A 337 -24.67 3.40 -5.44
N SER A 338 -24.91 2.20 -5.96
CA SER A 338 -25.12 1.95 -7.38
C SER A 338 -26.52 2.50 -7.73
N VAL A 339 -26.56 3.66 -8.39
CA VAL A 339 -27.80 4.19 -8.95
C VAL A 339 -28.17 3.30 -10.14
N PRO A 340 -29.37 2.69 -10.19
CA PRO A 340 -29.86 2.07 -11.41
C PRO A 340 -29.90 3.15 -12.48
N THR A 341 -29.04 3.06 -13.49
CA THR A 341 -29.07 3.94 -14.65
C THR A 341 -30.39 3.73 -15.37
N VAL A 342 -31.37 4.56 -15.06
CA VAL A 342 -32.51 4.77 -15.95
C VAL A 342 -31.92 5.46 -17.17
N GLU A 343 -31.90 4.74 -18.30
CA GLU A 343 -31.49 5.28 -19.59
C GLU A 343 -32.40 6.46 -19.95
N GLY A 344 -31.87 7.67 -19.81
CA GLY A 344 -32.59 8.89 -20.17
C GLY A 344 -32.18 10.09 -19.33
N LEU A 345 -31.20 10.85 -19.83
CA LEU A 345 -30.96 12.25 -19.49
C LEU A 345 -30.76 12.57 -17.99
N SER A 346 -29.85 11.89 -17.29
CA SER A 346 -29.50 12.30 -15.93
C SER A 346 -28.35 13.32 -15.93
N THR A 347 -28.61 14.53 -15.45
CA THR A 347 -27.60 15.56 -15.09
C THR A 347 -26.85 15.22 -13.80
N THR A 348 -27.10 14.05 -13.19
CA THR A 348 -26.43 13.63 -11.96
C THR A 348 -25.01 13.13 -12.24
N PRO A 349 -23.98 13.64 -11.53
CA PRO A 349 -22.62 13.13 -11.66
C PRO A 349 -22.53 11.63 -11.33
N SER A 350 -21.64 10.91 -12.01
CA SER A 350 -21.40 9.48 -11.75
C SER A 350 -20.90 9.27 -10.31
N THR A 351 -21.01 8.04 -9.78
CA THR A 351 -20.46 7.71 -8.45
C THR A 351 -18.97 8.04 -8.36
N TYR A 352 -18.22 7.79 -9.43
CA TYR A 352 -16.82 8.17 -9.55
C TYR A 352 -16.61 9.69 -9.41
N ASP A 353 -17.38 10.50 -10.15
CA ASP A 353 -17.23 11.96 -10.14
C ASP A 353 -17.53 12.55 -8.77
N ARG A 354 -18.60 12.06 -8.12
CA ARG A 354 -18.98 12.48 -6.76
C ARG A 354 -17.88 12.18 -5.75
N LEU A 355 -17.30 10.98 -5.79
CA LEU A 355 -16.20 10.61 -4.90
C LEU A 355 -14.94 11.41 -5.19
N ASN A 356 -14.59 11.60 -6.45
CA ASN A 356 -13.44 12.40 -6.84
C ASN A 356 -13.58 13.87 -6.39
N GLU A 357 -14.79 14.43 -6.48
CA GLU A 357 -15.10 15.77 -5.97
C GLU A 357 -14.95 15.83 -4.44
N GLU A 358 -15.57 14.92 -3.68
CA GLU A 358 -15.43 14.87 -2.22
C GLU A 358 -13.96 14.72 -1.80
N LEU A 359 -13.20 13.83 -2.44
CA LEU A 359 -11.77 13.63 -2.19
C LEU A 359 -10.93 14.87 -2.56
N SER A 360 -11.37 15.70 -3.52
CA SER A 360 -10.67 16.92 -3.92
C SER A 360 -10.71 18.03 -2.86
N THR A 361 -11.68 17.97 -1.95
CA THR A 361 -11.80 18.91 -0.83
C THR A 361 -10.77 18.65 0.27
N ILE A 362 -10.15 17.46 0.28
CA ILE A 362 -9.18 17.05 1.29
C ILE A 362 -7.82 17.69 1.00
N SER A 363 -7.29 18.41 1.99
CA SER A 363 -5.99 19.09 1.84
C SER A 363 -4.88 18.08 1.53
N GLY A 364 -4.13 18.34 0.45
CA GLY A 364 -3.04 17.47 0.01
C GLY A 364 -3.45 16.35 -0.94
N PHE A 365 -4.75 16.20 -1.25
CA PHE A 365 -5.25 15.21 -2.21
C PHE A 365 -5.26 15.80 -3.63
N GLY A 366 -4.07 15.83 -4.23
CA GLY A 366 -3.91 16.15 -5.64
C GLY A 366 -4.40 15.02 -6.56
N PRO A 367 -4.41 15.23 -7.89
CA PRO A 367 -4.91 14.24 -8.86
C PRO A 367 -4.30 12.85 -8.70
N PHE A 368 -2.98 12.76 -8.47
CA PHE A 368 -2.27 11.51 -8.23
C PHE A 368 -2.77 10.76 -6.98
N THR A 369 -2.91 11.45 -5.85
CA THR A 369 -3.39 10.86 -4.60
C THR A 369 -4.83 10.38 -4.74
N ARG A 370 -5.69 11.19 -5.35
CA ARG A 370 -7.11 10.83 -5.55
C ARG A 370 -7.26 9.62 -6.45
N ALA A 371 -6.51 9.55 -7.56
CA ALA A 371 -6.54 8.38 -8.44
C ALA A 371 -6.15 7.09 -7.71
N ASN A 372 -5.12 7.12 -6.86
CA ASN A 372 -4.76 5.95 -6.04
C ASN A 372 -5.83 5.60 -4.99
N VAL A 373 -6.44 6.59 -4.33
CA VAL A 373 -7.52 6.35 -3.35
C VAL A 373 -8.76 5.78 -4.04
N LEU A 374 -9.15 6.32 -5.19
CA LEU A 374 -10.27 5.84 -5.99
C LEU A 374 -10.01 4.42 -6.52
N MET A 375 -8.78 4.13 -6.94
CA MET A 375 -8.34 2.78 -7.26
C MET A 375 -8.52 1.86 -6.06
N CYS A 376 -8.09 2.26 -4.87
CA CYS A 376 -8.35 1.50 -3.64
C CYS A 376 -9.86 1.34 -3.43
N MET A 377 -10.70 2.32 -3.75
CA MET A 377 -12.17 2.19 -3.68
C MET A 377 -12.82 1.33 -4.78
N GLY A 378 -12.05 0.85 -5.77
CA GLY A 378 -12.56 0.02 -6.88
C GLY A 378 -12.91 0.78 -8.15
N PHE A 379 -12.50 2.04 -8.24
CA PHE A 379 -12.70 2.86 -9.43
C PHE A 379 -11.40 3.01 -10.21
N PHE A 380 -11.39 2.49 -11.43
CA PHE A 380 -10.18 2.32 -12.23
C PHE A 380 -10.06 3.29 -13.42
N HIS A 381 -10.79 4.41 -13.35
CA HIS A 381 -10.95 5.33 -14.48
C HIS A 381 -9.66 6.08 -14.83
N MET A 382 -8.83 6.37 -13.81
CA MET A 382 -7.63 7.20 -13.93
C MET A 382 -6.38 6.42 -13.54
N ILE A 383 -5.34 6.57 -14.35
CA ILE A 383 -4.00 6.07 -14.03
C ILE A 383 -3.27 7.14 -13.21
N PRO A 384 -2.80 6.83 -11.99
CA PRO A 384 -2.00 7.76 -11.19
C PRO A 384 -0.60 7.89 -11.80
N ALA A 385 -0.47 8.77 -12.81
CA ALA A 385 0.75 8.90 -13.58
C ALA A 385 1.91 9.50 -12.76
N ASP A 386 3.07 8.86 -12.85
CA ASP A 386 4.32 9.32 -12.25
C ASP A 386 5.52 9.10 -13.17
N THR A 387 6.73 9.21 -12.62
CA THR A 387 7.97 8.95 -13.37
C THR A 387 8.07 7.52 -13.87
N GLU A 388 7.49 6.57 -13.14
CA GLU A 388 7.48 5.15 -13.50
C GLU A 388 6.51 4.89 -14.65
N THR A 389 5.35 5.55 -14.66
CA THR A 389 4.45 5.58 -15.81
C THR A 389 5.14 6.12 -17.07
N ILE A 390 5.87 7.24 -16.96
CA ILE A 390 6.61 7.82 -18.09
C ILE A 390 7.69 6.85 -18.60
N ARG A 391 8.44 6.22 -17.69
CA ARG A 391 9.44 5.20 -18.04
C ARG A 391 8.80 4.04 -18.79
N HIS A 392 7.69 3.51 -18.27
CA HIS A 392 6.95 2.41 -18.88
C HIS A 392 6.48 2.76 -20.30
N LEU A 393 5.84 3.91 -20.50
CA LEU A 393 5.42 4.38 -21.83
C LEU A 393 6.59 4.50 -22.81
N LYS A 394 7.73 5.05 -22.35
CA LYS A 394 8.93 5.17 -23.19
C LYS A 394 9.49 3.81 -23.59
N GLN A 395 9.53 2.84 -22.69
CA GLN A 395 10.17 1.55 -22.94
C GLN A 395 9.27 0.57 -23.68
N PHE A 396 8.02 0.42 -23.23
CA PHE A 396 7.06 -0.55 -23.78
C PHE A 396 6.34 -0.01 -25.01
N HIS A 397 5.85 1.22 -24.96
CA HIS A 397 5.06 1.82 -26.04
C HIS A 397 5.89 2.67 -27.01
N LYS A 398 7.19 2.83 -26.74
CA LYS A 398 8.10 3.71 -27.50
C LYS A 398 7.57 5.15 -27.61
N ARG A 399 6.82 5.59 -26.60
CA ARG A 399 6.24 6.95 -26.54
C ARG A 399 6.98 7.80 -25.51
N ALA A 400 7.79 8.73 -25.99
CA ALA A 400 8.39 9.73 -25.12
C ALA A 400 7.29 10.67 -24.58
N SER A 401 7.22 10.80 -23.26
CA SER A 401 6.23 11.64 -22.57
C SER A 401 6.90 12.49 -21.50
N THR A 402 6.28 13.61 -21.18
CA THR A 402 6.63 14.43 -20.01
C THR A 402 5.49 14.41 -19.01
N ILE A 403 5.71 14.96 -17.82
CA ILE A 403 4.66 15.11 -16.79
C ILE A 403 3.43 15.84 -17.35
N SER A 404 3.61 16.78 -18.29
CA SER A 404 2.50 17.54 -18.88
C SER A 404 1.78 16.82 -20.01
N SER A 405 2.43 15.85 -20.69
CA SER A 405 1.85 15.16 -21.85
C SER A 405 1.39 13.72 -21.54
N VAL A 406 1.84 13.14 -20.42
CA VAL A 406 1.63 11.73 -20.06
C VAL A 406 0.15 11.33 -20.10
N GLN A 407 -0.75 12.19 -19.59
CA GLN A 407 -2.17 11.87 -19.55
C GLN A 407 -2.75 11.64 -20.96
N LYS A 408 -2.38 12.48 -21.93
CA LYS A 408 -2.85 12.33 -23.32
C LYS A 408 -2.40 11.00 -23.92
N GLU A 409 -1.16 10.59 -23.63
CA GLU A 409 -0.64 9.31 -24.11
C GLU A 409 -1.34 8.12 -23.45
N LEU A 410 -1.64 8.22 -22.16
CA LEU A 410 -2.41 7.21 -21.45
C LEU A 410 -3.83 7.10 -22.01
N ASP A 411 -4.50 8.22 -22.31
CA ASP A 411 -5.84 8.21 -22.90
C ASP A 411 -5.82 7.58 -24.30
N ASN A 412 -4.80 7.87 -25.11
CA ASN A 412 -4.64 7.28 -26.44
C ASN A 412 -4.45 5.76 -26.42
N ILE A 413 -3.75 5.22 -25.42
CA ILE A 413 -3.40 3.79 -25.34
C ILE A 413 -4.47 3.01 -24.58
N TYR A 414 -4.85 3.51 -23.40
CA TYR A 414 -5.69 2.81 -22.44
C TYR A 414 -7.14 3.30 -22.42
N GLY A 415 -7.47 4.43 -23.07
CA GLY A 415 -8.84 4.98 -23.06
C GLY A 415 -9.90 4.04 -23.60
N LYS A 416 -9.53 3.12 -24.51
CA LYS A 416 -10.41 2.06 -25.03
C LYS A 416 -10.87 1.05 -23.96
N TYR A 417 -10.22 1.03 -22.79
CA TYR A 417 -10.57 0.17 -21.67
C TYR A 417 -11.48 0.84 -20.65
N ALA A 418 -12.04 2.02 -20.92
CA ALA A 418 -12.92 2.69 -19.98
C ALA A 418 -14.08 1.78 -19.52
N PRO A 419 -14.41 1.75 -18.20
CA PRO A 419 -13.83 2.54 -17.09
C PRO A 419 -12.62 1.89 -16.36
N PHE A 420 -11.94 0.93 -16.99
CA PHE A 420 -10.86 0.10 -16.44
C PHE A 420 -9.45 0.46 -16.95
N GLN A 421 -9.21 1.72 -17.30
CA GLN A 421 -7.92 2.19 -17.82
C GLN A 421 -6.75 1.82 -16.89
N PHE A 422 -6.93 2.01 -15.58
CA PHE A 422 -5.93 1.63 -14.58
C PHE A 422 -5.64 0.13 -14.58
N LEU A 423 -6.66 -0.73 -14.63
CA LEU A 423 -6.44 -2.18 -14.61
C LEU A 423 -5.68 -2.65 -15.85
N ALA A 424 -5.99 -2.10 -17.03
CA ALA A 424 -5.27 -2.43 -18.26
C ALA A 424 -3.79 -2.04 -18.17
N TYR A 425 -3.51 -0.80 -17.77
CA TYR A 425 -2.16 -0.31 -17.54
C TYR A 425 -1.41 -1.15 -16.50
N TRP A 426 -2.07 -1.43 -15.37
CA TRP A 426 -1.45 -2.16 -14.27
C TRP A 426 -1.20 -3.62 -14.63
N CYS A 427 -2.11 -4.27 -15.36
CA CYS A 427 -1.91 -5.63 -15.86
C CYS A 427 -0.63 -5.72 -16.70
N GLU A 428 -0.38 -4.73 -17.56
CA GLU A 428 0.82 -4.68 -18.39
C GLU A 428 2.09 -4.42 -17.56
N LEU A 429 2.08 -3.40 -16.70
CA LEU A 429 3.22 -3.04 -15.85
C LEU A 429 3.56 -4.15 -14.85
N TRP A 430 2.56 -4.73 -14.20
CA TRP A 430 2.72 -5.83 -13.25
C TRP A 430 3.23 -7.09 -13.94
N GLY A 431 2.73 -7.37 -15.16
CA GLY A 431 3.24 -8.44 -16.01
C GLY A 431 4.72 -8.23 -16.39
N PHE A 432 5.14 -6.99 -16.64
CA PHE A 432 6.55 -6.65 -16.83
C PHE A 432 7.37 -6.96 -15.58
N TYR A 433 6.92 -6.53 -14.39
CA TYR A 433 7.65 -6.82 -13.16
C TYR A 433 7.75 -8.32 -12.85
N ASN A 434 6.68 -9.09 -13.08
CA ASN A 434 6.72 -10.54 -12.92
C ASN A 434 7.77 -11.21 -13.84
N LYS A 435 8.00 -10.65 -15.03
CA LYS A 435 9.04 -11.17 -15.95
C LYS A 435 10.44 -10.84 -15.47
N GLN A 436 10.62 -9.67 -14.84
CA GLN A 436 11.94 -9.18 -14.43
C GLN A 436 12.38 -9.75 -13.08
N PHE A 437 11.47 -9.88 -12.13
CA PHE A 437 11.77 -10.32 -10.77
C PHE A 437 11.33 -11.77 -10.48
N GLY A 438 10.79 -12.46 -11.49
CA GLY A 438 10.05 -13.71 -11.27
C GLY A 438 8.66 -13.43 -10.70
N LYS A 439 7.92 -14.51 -10.38
CA LYS A 439 6.57 -14.38 -9.83
C LYS A 439 6.65 -13.60 -8.51
N ILE A 440 6.00 -12.45 -8.44
CA ILE A 440 6.16 -11.51 -7.31
C ILE A 440 5.69 -12.14 -5.98
N SER A 441 4.76 -13.08 -6.03
CA SER A 441 4.29 -13.86 -4.89
C SER A 441 5.30 -14.89 -4.37
N ASP A 442 6.36 -15.19 -5.12
CA ASP A 442 7.50 -16.00 -4.68
C ASP A 442 8.58 -15.12 -4.01
N MET A 443 8.43 -13.79 -4.05
CA MET A 443 9.43 -12.85 -3.55
C MET A 443 9.44 -12.82 -2.02
N GLU A 444 10.60 -13.12 -1.44
CA GLU A 444 10.87 -12.97 -0.02
C GLU A 444 10.76 -11.50 0.45
N PRO A 445 10.18 -11.21 1.62
CA PRO A 445 9.97 -9.85 2.11
C PRO A 445 11.23 -8.97 2.16
N ILE A 446 12.41 -9.57 2.40
CA ILE A 446 13.69 -8.85 2.41
C ILE A 446 14.02 -8.18 1.06
N ASN A 447 13.43 -8.69 -0.03
CA ASN A 447 13.64 -8.22 -1.38
C ASN A 447 12.60 -7.18 -1.83
N TYR A 448 11.57 -6.85 -1.03
CA TYR A 448 10.59 -5.83 -1.43
C TYR A 448 11.22 -4.46 -1.68
N ARG A 449 12.34 -4.15 -1.03
CA ARG A 449 13.08 -2.90 -1.24
C ARG A 449 13.67 -2.76 -2.65
N ILE A 450 13.96 -3.88 -3.32
CA ILE A 450 14.49 -3.89 -4.70
C ILE A 450 13.39 -4.03 -5.75
N PHE A 451 12.11 -4.03 -5.34
CA PHE A 451 10.96 -4.07 -6.25
C PHE A 451 10.72 -2.70 -6.89
N THR A 452 11.64 -2.25 -7.74
CA THR A 452 11.53 -1.00 -8.49
C THR A 452 12.18 -1.15 -9.85
N ALA A 453 11.73 -0.41 -10.85
CA ALA A 453 12.41 -0.41 -12.14
C ALA A 453 13.82 0.22 -12.11
N LYS A 454 14.18 0.96 -11.04
CA LYS A 454 15.51 1.57 -10.90
C LYS A 454 16.62 0.54 -10.63
N THR A 455 16.26 -0.65 -10.18
CA THR A 455 17.18 -1.75 -9.86
C THR A 455 17.26 -2.79 -10.98
N ILE A 456 16.64 -2.51 -12.13
CA ILE A 456 16.68 -3.36 -13.32
C ILE A 456 17.75 -2.78 -14.25
N ASP A 457 18.82 -3.55 -14.49
CA ASP A 457 19.81 -3.23 -15.52
C ASP A 457 19.21 -3.53 -16.91
N TYR A 458 19.40 -2.61 -17.85
CA TYR A 458 18.82 -2.66 -19.20
C TYR A 458 19.82 -3.07 -20.27
#